data_AF-A0A6I5RL92-F1
#
_entry.id   AF-A0A6I5RL92-F1
#
_cell.length_a   1.000
_cell.length_b   1.000
_cell.length_c   1.000
_cell.angle_alpha   90.00
_cell.angle_beta   90.00
_cell.angle_gamma   90.00
#
_symmetry.space_group_name_H-M   'P 1'
#
loop_
_entity.id
_entity.type
_entity.pdbx_description
1 polymer ?
#
loop_
_entity_poly.entity_id
_entity_poly.type
_entity_poly.pdbx_seq_one_letter_code
_entity_poly.pdbx_strand_id
1 'polypeptide(L)'
;MPTHRQNSFLAHLRTQAHPIHCLDVLLGAPAEVIVPFSGGGVFSGAIQARNDSHLLGHQTSADGSKVEPLTLYFRYTPEGYYLYVRSPGPYFGRGISVDDLGHIGAFIIAEREPVPFKLIHPQRGETSLEHLKHDRVGMFLQCAGKGFVHRSRRHGSEHTYLNTAGGSPLGFILDIQERNAPWLSYPDEF
;
A
#
# COMPACT_ATOMS: atom_id res chain seq x y z
N MET A 1 14.51 -11.89 23.07
CA MET A 1 13.48 -11.53 22.06
C MET A 1 13.87 -10.20 21.45
N PRO A 2 13.85 -10.05 20.12
CA PRO A 2 14.11 -8.77 19.51
C PRO A 2 13.03 -7.76 19.88
N THR A 3 13.43 -6.49 20.04
CA THR A 3 12.52 -5.39 20.35
C THR A 3 11.68 -5.00 19.13
N HIS A 4 10.60 -4.25 19.33
CA HIS A 4 9.78 -3.73 18.22
C HIS A 4 10.63 -2.92 17.22
N ARG A 5 11.65 -2.20 17.71
CA ARG A 5 12.62 -1.50 16.88
C ARG A 5 13.47 -2.46 16.03
N GLN A 6 14.02 -3.50 16.64
CA GLN A 6 14.85 -4.49 15.93
C GLN A 6 14.11 -5.23 14.82
N ASN A 7 12.78 -5.31 14.90
CA ASN A 7 11.93 -5.89 13.86
C ASN A 7 11.34 -4.87 12.88
N SER A 8 11.62 -3.57 13.05
CA SER A 8 11.18 -2.50 12.14
C SER A 8 12.26 -2.19 11.11
N PHE A 9 11.86 -1.85 9.88
CA PHE A 9 12.78 -1.66 8.76
C PHE A 9 12.21 -0.76 7.66
N LEU A 10 13.09 -0.24 6.81
CA LEU A 10 12.72 0.42 5.55
C LEU A 10 12.89 -0.56 4.40
N ALA A 11 11.92 -0.61 3.50
CA ALA A 11 12.04 -1.38 2.27
C ALA A 11 11.34 -0.71 1.09
N HIS A 12 11.88 -0.94 -0.11
CA HIS A 12 11.16 -0.69 -1.34
C HIS A 12 10.17 -1.84 -1.59
N LEU A 13 8.92 -1.50 -1.86
CA LEU A 13 7.90 -2.44 -2.28
C LEU A 13 7.86 -2.50 -3.81
N ARG A 14 8.13 -3.68 -4.37
CA ARG A 14 8.16 -3.90 -5.83
C ARG A 14 7.31 -5.10 -6.24
N THR A 15 7.02 -5.20 -7.53
CA THR A 15 6.58 -6.46 -8.15
C THR A 15 7.43 -6.76 -9.38
N GLN A 16 7.31 -7.97 -9.92
CA GLN A 16 8.02 -8.36 -11.15
C GLN A 16 7.46 -7.70 -12.42
N ALA A 17 6.17 -7.37 -12.44
CA ALA A 17 5.48 -6.96 -13.67
C ALA A 17 5.34 -5.44 -13.82
N HIS A 18 4.77 -4.77 -12.81
CA HIS A 18 4.47 -3.34 -12.86
C HIS A 18 4.88 -2.64 -11.57
N PRO A 19 5.18 -1.32 -11.62
CA PRO A 19 5.44 -0.57 -10.40
C PRO A 19 4.19 -0.49 -9.52
N ILE A 20 4.43 -0.22 -8.23
CA ILE A 20 3.39 0.11 -7.26
C ILE A 20 3.71 1.49 -6.73
N HIS A 21 2.73 2.38 -6.77
CA HIS A 21 2.77 3.67 -6.09
C HIS A 21 1.33 4.21 -5.95
N CYS A 22 1.18 5.35 -5.28
CA CYS A 22 -0.04 6.16 -5.36
C CYS A 22 -0.36 6.50 -6.84
N LEU A 23 -1.65 6.53 -7.19
CA LEU A 23 -2.08 6.65 -8.58
C LEU A 23 -1.61 7.92 -9.26
N ASP A 24 -1.64 9.07 -8.58
CA ASP A 24 -1.14 10.31 -9.16
C ASP A 24 0.35 10.27 -9.48
N VAL A 25 1.16 9.58 -8.68
CA VAL A 25 2.58 9.37 -8.96
C VAL A 25 2.77 8.41 -10.13
N LEU A 26 1.92 7.38 -10.27
CA LEU A 26 1.95 6.50 -11.45
C LEU A 26 1.53 7.25 -12.72
N LEU A 27 0.56 8.16 -12.63
CA LEU A 27 -0.02 8.88 -13.77
C LEU A 27 0.70 10.18 -14.12
N GLY A 28 1.47 10.75 -13.17
CA GLY A 28 2.04 12.10 -13.29
C GLY A 28 1.01 13.23 -13.15
N ALA A 29 -0.24 12.91 -12.81
CA ALA A 29 -1.36 13.84 -12.71
C ALA A 29 -2.43 13.32 -11.73
N PRO A 30 -3.30 14.18 -11.17
CA PRO A 30 -4.38 13.73 -10.29
C PRO A 30 -5.26 12.64 -10.92
N ALA A 31 -5.55 11.59 -10.15
CA ALA A 31 -6.39 10.47 -10.57
C ALA A 31 -7.87 10.74 -10.24
N GLU A 32 -8.55 11.51 -11.07
CA GLU A 32 -9.98 11.79 -10.93
C GLU A 32 -10.81 10.78 -11.71
N VAL A 33 -11.69 10.06 -11.01
CA VAL A 33 -12.62 9.10 -11.61
C VAL A 33 -14.02 9.67 -11.59
N ILE A 34 -14.64 9.72 -12.76
CA ILE A 34 -16.02 10.12 -12.96
C ILE A 34 -16.91 8.90 -12.75
N VAL A 35 -17.75 8.93 -11.70
CA VAL A 35 -18.71 7.85 -11.43
C VAL A 35 -20.15 8.36 -11.53
N PRO A 36 -21.06 7.58 -12.14
CA PRO A 36 -22.48 7.89 -12.08
C PRO A 36 -22.99 7.74 -10.65
N PHE A 37 -23.62 8.79 -10.12
CA PHE A 37 -24.23 8.78 -8.80
C PHE A 37 -25.54 7.96 -8.85
N SER A 38 -25.61 6.88 -8.07
CA SER A 38 -26.84 6.11 -7.88
C SER A 38 -27.28 6.18 -6.41
N GLY A 39 -28.13 7.15 -6.09
CA GLY A 39 -28.79 7.23 -4.79
C GLY A 39 -30.18 6.58 -4.83
N GLY A 40 -30.44 5.62 -3.94
CA GLY A 40 -31.80 5.27 -3.49
C GLY A 40 -32.85 4.95 -4.57
N GLY A 41 -32.52 4.21 -5.61
CA GLY A 41 -33.51 3.64 -6.55
C GLY A 41 -33.95 4.53 -7.72
N VAL A 42 -33.41 5.74 -7.87
CA VAL A 42 -33.64 6.59 -9.04
C VAL A 42 -32.30 7.07 -9.59
N PHE A 43 -32.00 6.72 -10.85
CA PHE A 43 -30.83 7.25 -11.55
C PHE A 43 -31.06 8.74 -11.85
N SER A 44 -30.37 9.63 -11.14
CA SER A 44 -30.52 11.09 -11.32
C SER A 44 -29.67 11.65 -12.47
N GLY A 45 -28.82 10.83 -13.10
CA GLY A 45 -27.86 11.28 -14.11
C GLY A 45 -26.72 12.16 -13.56
N ALA A 46 -26.67 12.40 -12.23
CA ALA A 46 -25.62 13.19 -11.61
C ALA A 46 -24.28 12.43 -11.68
N ILE A 47 -23.22 13.13 -12.10
CA ILE A 47 -21.87 12.61 -12.14
C ILE A 47 -21.13 13.12 -10.90
N GLN A 48 -20.47 12.23 -10.17
CA GLN A 48 -19.59 12.59 -9.07
C GLN A 48 -18.14 12.33 -9.47
N ALA A 49 -17.30 13.37 -9.36
CA ALA A 49 -15.85 13.20 -9.44
C ALA A 49 -15.34 12.66 -8.10
N ARG A 50 -14.60 11.55 -8.15
CA ARG A 50 -13.93 10.95 -7.00
C ARG A 50 -12.42 11.04 -7.21
N ASN A 51 -11.72 11.62 -6.25
CA ASN A 51 -10.26 11.68 -6.29
C ASN A 51 -9.65 10.41 -5.69
N ASP A 52 -9.09 9.56 -6.57
CA ASP A 52 -8.46 8.29 -6.22
C ASP A 52 -6.93 8.41 -6.12
N SER A 53 -6.35 9.62 -6.22
CA SER A 53 -4.89 9.84 -6.31
C SER A 53 -4.08 9.16 -5.21
N HIS A 54 -4.59 9.18 -3.98
CA HIS A 54 -3.96 8.62 -2.79
C HIS A 54 -4.02 7.09 -2.72
N LEU A 55 -4.79 6.43 -3.57
CA LEU A 55 -4.90 4.98 -3.59
C LEU A 55 -3.70 4.35 -4.29
N LEU A 56 -3.27 3.18 -3.81
CA LEU A 56 -2.17 2.45 -4.40
C LEU A 56 -2.64 1.72 -5.67
N GLY A 57 -1.93 1.97 -6.77
CA GLY A 57 -2.12 1.33 -8.04
C GLY A 57 -1.04 0.28 -8.36
N HIS A 58 -1.33 -0.55 -9.36
CA HIS A 58 -0.39 -1.52 -9.96
C HIS A 58 -0.51 -1.49 -11.49
N GLN A 59 0.17 -0.54 -12.11
CA GLN A 59 0.13 -0.33 -13.56
C GLN A 59 1.40 0.38 -14.05
N THR A 60 1.67 0.31 -15.34
CA THR A 60 2.74 1.11 -15.95
C THR A 60 2.47 2.60 -15.82
N SER A 61 3.52 3.42 -15.82
CA SER A 61 3.33 4.87 -15.86
C SER A 61 2.65 5.28 -17.17
N ALA A 62 1.84 6.34 -17.11
CA ALA A 62 1.06 6.82 -18.25
C ALA A 62 1.94 7.26 -19.43
N ASP A 63 3.12 7.80 -19.14
CA ASP A 63 4.11 8.26 -20.12
C ASP A 63 5.22 7.21 -20.38
N GLY A 64 5.10 6.01 -19.81
CA GLY A 64 6.13 4.98 -19.87
C GLY A 64 7.41 5.32 -19.08
N SER A 65 7.39 6.40 -18.29
CA SER A 65 8.52 6.78 -17.46
C SER A 65 8.78 5.77 -16.36
N LYS A 66 10.04 5.74 -15.90
CA LYS A 66 10.44 4.90 -14.79
C LYS A 66 9.93 5.54 -13.49
N VAL A 67 8.98 4.88 -12.84
CA VAL A 67 8.49 5.27 -11.51
C VAL A 67 9.48 4.77 -10.45
N GLU A 68 9.86 5.64 -9.53
CA GLU A 68 10.65 5.26 -8.38
C GLU A 68 9.87 4.30 -7.46
N PRO A 69 10.53 3.30 -6.84
CA PRO A 69 9.85 2.34 -5.99
C PRO A 69 9.20 2.99 -4.78
N LEU A 70 8.02 2.49 -4.38
CA LEU A 70 7.39 2.91 -3.13
C LEU A 70 8.23 2.43 -1.93
N THR A 71 8.94 3.36 -1.30
CA THR A 71 9.60 3.16 0.00
C THR A 71 8.58 3.22 1.13
N LEU A 72 8.55 2.16 1.93
CA LEU A 72 7.71 2.06 3.12
C LEU A 72 8.56 1.81 4.36
N TYR A 73 8.18 2.43 5.46
CA TYR A 73 8.60 2.06 6.80
C TYR A 73 7.66 1.00 7.35
N PHE A 74 8.20 -0.18 7.62
CA PHE A 74 7.53 -1.32 8.22
C PHE A 74 7.71 -1.24 9.73
N ARG A 75 6.77 -0.59 10.43
CA ARG A 75 6.77 -0.49 11.90
C ARG A 75 6.17 -1.74 12.51
N TYR A 76 6.98 -2.53 13.20
CA TYR A 76 6.53 -3.77 13.82
C TYR A 76 5.71 -3.54 15.09
N THR A 77 4.64 -4.32 15.23
CA THR A 77 3.86 -4.54 16.46
C THR A 77 3.51 -6.03 16.56
N PRO A 78 3.00 -6.51 17.72
CA PRO A 78 2.51 -7.89 17.83
C PRO A 78 1.36 -8.25 16.87
N GLU A 79 0.65 -7.26 16.35
CA GLU A 79 -0.48 -7.44 15.41
C GLU A 79 -0.02 -7.55 13.94
N GLY A 80 1.20 -7.12 13.65
CA GLY A 80 1.78 -7.07 12.31
C GLY A 80 2.60 -5.81 12.08
N TYR A 81 2.65 -5.36 10.84
CA TYR A 81 3.38 -4.16 10.42
C TYR A 81 2.44 -3.03 10.06
N TYR A 82 2.52 -1.92 10.77
CA TYR A 82 1.95 -0.66 10.29
C TYR A 82 2.90 -0.06 9.28
N LEU A 83 2.38 0.27 8.10
CA LEU A 83 3.20 0.75 6.98
C LEU A 83 3.04 2.26 6.85
N TYR A 84 4.15 2.96 6.69
CA TYR A 84 4.16 4.41 6.48
C TYR A 84 4.95 4.75 5.24
N VAL A 85 4.45 5.70 4.44
CA VAL A 85 5.14 6.13 3.24
C VAL A 85 6.39 6.93 3.61
N ARG A 86 7.52 6.51 3.03
CA ARG A 86 8.84 7.16 3.15
C ARG A 86 9.41 7.56 1.80
N SER A 87 8.65 7.35 0.74
CA SER A 87 8.98 7.90 -0.58
C SER A 87 8.89 9.42 -0.50
N PRO A 88 9.86 10.17 -1.06
CA PRO A 88 9.75 11.62 -1.18
C PRO A 88 8.48 12.01 -1.94
N GLY A 89 7.77 13.05 -1.48
CA GLY A 89 6.58 13.57 -2.14
C GLY A 89 5.41 13.83 -1.20
N PRO A 90 4.21 14.10 -1.74
CA PRO A 90 3.04 14.58 -0.98
C PRO A 90 2.42 13.54 -0.03
N TYR A 91 2.85 12.28 -0.15
CA TYR A 91 2.40 11.17 0.69
C TYR A 91 3.39 10.83 1.79
N PHE A 92 4.55 11.48 1.88
CA PHE A 92 5.51 11.22 2.94
C PHE A 92 4.84 11.34 4.32
N GLY A 93 5.11 10.37 5.21
CA GLY A 93 4.52 10.31 6.54
C GLY A 93 3.11 9.70 6.59
N ARG A 94 2.42 9.55 5.46
CA ARG A 94 1.07 8.97 5.46
C ARG A 94 1.07 7.50 5.83
N GLY A 95 0.05 7.10 6.57
CA GLY A 95 -0.18 5.70 6.95
C GLY A 95 -0.86 4.95 5.82
N ILE A 96 -0.41 3.72 5.56
CA ILE A 96 -1.12 2.84 4.64
C ILE A 96 -2.32 2.26 5.38
N SER A 97 -3.50 2.51 4.82
CA SER A 97 -4.75 1.99 5.33
C SER A 97 -5.62 1.45 4.20
N VAL A 98 -6.80 0.99 4.57
CA VAL A 98 -7.81 0.42 3.69
C VAL A 98 -9.09 1.24 3.78
N ASP A 99 -9.66 1.55 2.63
CA ASP A 99 -10.97 2.17 2.55
C ASP A 99 -12.11 1.15 2.81
N ASP A 100 -13.34 1.65 2.82
CA ASP A 100 -14.52 0.85 3.17
C ASP A 100 -14.82 -0.23 2.11
N LEU A 101 -14.28 -0.08 0.91
CA LEU A 101 -14.34 -1.05 -0.19
C LEU A 101 -13.08 -1.96 -0.25
N GLY A 102 -12.21 -1.88 0.76
CA GLY A 102 -11.01 -2.71 0.88
C GLY A 102 -9.81 -2.26 0.04
N HIS A 103 -9.89 -1.13 -0.64
CA HIS A 103 -8.78 -0.59 -1.45
C HIS A 103 -7.73 0.02 -0.55
N ILE A 104 -6.48 -0.17 -0.93
CA ILE A 104 -5.32 0.27 -0.15
C ILE A 104 -4.89 1.65 -0.63
N GLY A 105 -4.57 2.54 0.30
CA GLY A 105 -4.11 3.88 0.00
C GLY A 105 -3.25 4.49 1.09
N ALA A 106 -2.66 5.64 0.78
CA ALA A 106 -1.87 6.45 1.70
C ALA A 106 -2.75 7.57 2.32
N PHE A 107 -3.14 7.39 3.57
CA PHE A 107 -4.06 8.27 4.28
C PHE A 107 -3.36 9.12 5.33
N ILE A 108 -3.90 10.31 5.59
CA ILE A 108 -3.52 11.09 6.76
C ILE A 108 -4.00 10.32 7.99
N ILE A 109 -3.10 10.07 8.95
CA ILE A 109 -3.38 9.19 10.11
C ILE A 109 -4.58 9.70 10.92
N ALA A 110 -4.70 11.02 11.07
CA ALA A 110 -5.81 11.65 11.79
C ALA A 110 -7.17 11.45 11.10
N GLU A 111 -7.20 11.21 9.79
CA GLU A 111 -8.42 10.95 9.02
C GLU A 111 -8.76 9.47 8.98
N ARG A 112 -7.73 8.62 8.88
CA ARG A 112 -7.88 7.16 8.85
C ARG A 112 -6.64 6.50 9.43
N GLU A 113 -6.84 5.78 10.53
CA GLU A 113 -5.76 5.03 11.17
C GLU A 113 -5.19 3.97 10.20
N PRO A 114 -3.85 3.82 10.13
CA PRO A 114 -3.25 2.74 9.38
C PRO A 114 -3.63 1.38 9.98
N VAL A 115 -3.67 0.36 9.14
CA VAL A 115 -3.99 -1.02 9.57
C VAL A 115 -2.76 -1.90 9.51
N PRO A 116 -2.65 -2.94 10.36
CA PRO A 116 -1.49 -3.80 10.36
C PRO A 116 -1.52 -4.80 9.18
N PHE A 117 -0.36 -4.99 8.57
CA PHE A 117 -0.12 -5.97 7.52
C PHE A 117 0.82 -7.07 8.01
N LYS A 118 0.50 -8.31 7.68
CA LYS A 118 1.34 -9.47 7.93
C LYS A 118 2.18 -9.78 6.70
N LEU A 119 3.46 -10.10 6.92
CA LEU A 119 4.35 -10.58 5.87
C LEU A 119 4.20 -12.09 5.77
N ILE A 120 3.79 -12.60 4.62
CA ILE A 120 3.58 -14.03 4.39
C ILE A 120 4.63 -14.53 3.39
N HIS A 121 5.61 -15.26 3.89
CA HIS A 121 6.65 -15.87 3.07
C HIS A 121 6.12 -17.18 2.43
N PRO A 122 6.34 -17.42 1.12
CA PRO A 122 5.75 -18.56 0.41
C PRO A 122 6.04 -19.93 1.03
N GLN A 123 7.21 -20.10 1.65
CA GLN A 123 7.65 -21.38 2.24
C GLN A 123 7.46 -21.47 3.76
N ARG A 124 7.26 -20.33 4.45
CA ARG A 124 7.26 -20.24 5.91
C ARG A 124 5.89 -19.87 6.48
N GLY A 125 5.02 -19.28 5.67
CA GLY A 125 3.83 -18.59 6.16
C GLY A 125 4.19 -17.24 6.78
N GLU A 126 3.47 -16.86 7.83
CA GLU A 126 3.69 -15.58 8.51
C GLU A 126 5.13 -15.44 9.04
N THR A 127 5.72 -14.27 8.80
CA THR A 127 7.12 -13.99 9.13
C THR A 127 7.32 -12.55 9.60
N SER A 128 8.45 -12.32 10.24
CA SER A 128 8.96 -11.04 10.73
C SER A 128 10.38 -10.81 10.21
N LEU A 129 10.91 -9.60 10.37
CA LEU A 129 12.24 -9.20 9.90
C LEU A 129 13.37 -10.11 10.43
N GLU A 130 13.31 -10.54 11.69
CA GLU A 130 14.31 -11.43 12.31
C GLU A 130 14.54 -12.74 11.53
N HIS A 131 13.52 -13.17 10.77
CA HIS A 131 13.55 -14.40 9.99
C HIS A 131 13.98 -14.16 8.53
N LEU A 132 14.06 -12.89 8.09
CA LEU A 132 14.46 -12.51 6.73
C LEU A 132 15.98 -12.33 6.69
N LYS A 133 16.70 -13.34 6.21
CA LYS A 133 18.18 -13.34 6.12
C LYS A 133 18.72 -12.56 4.92
N HIS A 134 17.91 -12.35 3.90
CA HIS A 134 18.29 -11.63 2.69
C HIS A 134 17.56 -10.29 2.65
N ASP A 135 18.18 -9.31 1.99
CA ASP A 135 17.59 -7.98 1.85
C ASP A 135 16.56 -7.94 0.73
N ARG A 136 16.68 -8.82 -0.28
CA ARG A 136 15.66 -8.99 -1.31
C ARG A 136 14.88 -10.29 -1.09
N VAL A 137 13.58 -10.18 -0.81
CA VAL A 137 12.73 -11.34 -0.48
C VAL A 137 11.37 -11.23 -1.16
N GLY A 138 10.93 -12.33 -1.79
CA GLY A 138 9.58 -12.47 -2.32
C GLY A 138 8.57 -12.84 -1.23
N MET A 139 7.43 -12.17 -1.19
CA MET A 139 6.38 -12.42 -0.19
C MET A 139 5.00 -11.96 -0.64
N PHE A 140 4.00 -12.35 0.13
CA PHE A 140 2.65 -11.82 0.05
C PHE A 140 2.40 -10.90 1.25
N LEU A 141 1.57 -9.89 1.05
CA LEU A 141 1.06 -9.06 2.13
C LEU A 141 -0.38 -9.48 2.44
N GLN A 142 -0.71 -9.60 3.72
CA GLN A 142 -2.07 -9.84 4.18
C GLN A 142 -2.47 -8.76 5.16
N CYS A 143 -3.60 -8.10 4.93
CA CYS A 143 -4.13 -7.13 5.89
C CYS A 143 -4.77 -7.89 7.05
N ALA A 144 -4.41 -7.55 8.29
CA ALA A 144 -4.97 -8.19 9.47
C ALA A 144 -6.51 -8.06 9.49
N GLY A 145 -7.20 -9.15 9.81
CA GLY A 145 -8.68 -9.20 9.79
C GLY A 145 -9.31 -9.15 8.39
N LYS A 146 -8.51 -9.06 7.33
CA LYS A 146 -8.96 -9.06 5.92
C LYS A 146 -8.22 -10.13 5.11
N GLY A 147 -8.28 -10.04 3.78
CA GLY A 147 -7.61 -10.95 2.86
C GLY A 147 -6.18 -10.55 2.50
N PHE A 148 -5.62 -11.33 1.59
CA PHE A 148 -4.36 -11.01 0.93
C PHE A 148 -4.51 -9.76 0.06
N VAL A 149 -3.42 -9.00 -0.04
CA VAL A 149 -3.35 -7.91 -1.01
C VAL A 149 -3.38 -8.51 -2.41
N HIS A 150 -4.27 -8.00 -3.24
CA HIS A 150 -4.47 -8.42 -4.63
C HIS A 150 -4.75 -7.20 -5.53
N ARG A 151 -4.85 -7.45 -6.83
CA ARG A 151 -5.22 -6.44 -7.82
C ARG A 151 -6.72 -6.42 -8.02
N SER A 152 -7.32 -5.24 -8.00
CA SER A 152 -8.74 -5.06 -8.33
C SER A 152 -8.92 -3.92 -9.34
N ARG A 153 -10.10 -3.87 -9.97
CA ARG A 153 -10.57 -2.67 -10.69
C ARG A 153 -11.81 -2.15 -9.99
N ARG A 154 -11.93 -0.83 -9.92
CA ARG A 154 -13.16 -0.17 -9.51
C ARG A 154 -14.08 0.01 -10.70
N HIS A 155 -15.38 -0.06 -10.48
CA HIS A 155 -16.36 0.26 -11.51
C HIS A 155 -16.14 1.70 -12.02
N GLY A 156 -16.09 1.85 -13.34
CA GLY A 156 -15.88 3.15 -14.01
C GLY A 156 -14.44 3.66 -13.98
N SER A 157 -13.47 2.88 -13.50
CA SER A 157 -12.06 3.26 -13.53
C SER A 157 -11.26 2.38 -14.48
N GLU A 158 -10.40 3.02 -15.26
CA GLU A 158 -9.41 2.37 -16.12
C GLU A 158 -8.18 1.90 -15.32
N HIS A 159 -8.07 2.28 -14.04
CA HIS A 159 -6.91 1.98 -13.23
C HIS A 159 -6.97 0.62 -12.54
N THR A 160 -5.80 0.02 -12.35
CA THR A 160 -5.65 -1.19 -11.54
C THR A 160 -5.19 -0.81 -10.14
N TYR A 161 -6.01 -1.13 -9.13
CA TYR A 161 -5.81 -0.78 -7.73
C TYR A 161 -5.29 -1.98 -6.93
N LEU A 162 -4.71 -1.70 -5.77
CA LEU A 162 -4.49 -2.71 -4.73
C LEU A 162 -5.69 -2.78 -3.78
N ASN A 163 -6.10 -4.00 -3.42
CA ASN A 163 -7.26 -4.27 -2.57
C ASN A 163 -7.00 -5.48 -1.64
N THR A 164 -7.80 -5.63 -0.60
CA THR A 164 -7.73 -6.68 0.44
C THR A 164 -9.01 -7.52 0.57
N ALA A 165 -10.08 -7.14 -0.12
CA ALA A 165 -11.36 -7.83 -0.14
C ALA A 165 -11.41 -8.90 -1.25
N GLY A 166 -10.92 -10.11 -0.93
CA GLY A 166 -10.95 -11.27 -1.82
C GLY A 166 -9.77 -11.34 -2.79
N GLY A 167 -9.98 -11.96 -3.95
CA GLY A 167 -9.01 -12.01 -5.06
C GLY A 167 -7.80 -12.95 -4.88
N SER A 168 -7.02 -13.07 -5.96
CA SER A 168 -5.78 -13.87 -5.96
C SER A 168 -4.63 -13.06 -5.36
N PRO A 169 -3.87 -13.60 -4.39
CA PRO A 169 -2.75 -12.90 -3.77
C PRO A 169 -1.74 -12.36 -4.80
N LEU A 170 -1.32 -11.11 -4.62
CA LEU A 170 -0.26 -10.48 -5.40
C LEU A 170 1.10 -10.73 -4.74
N GLY A 171 2.06 -11.26 -5.49
CA GLY A 171 3.43 -11.43 -5.04
C GLY A 171 4.20 -10.11 -5.08
N PHE A 172 4.80 -9.75 -3.96
CA PHE A 172 5.67 -8.60 -3.79
C PHE A 172 7.11 -9.04 -3.63
N ILE A 173 8.02 -8.15 -4.00
CA ILE A 173 9.44 -8.23 -3.65
C ILE A 173 9.68 -7.08 -2.67
N LEU A 174 10.04 -7.41 -1.42
CA LEU A 174 10.63 -6.43 -0.52
C LEU A 174 12.12 -6.36 -0.80
N ASP A 175 12.60 -5.14 -1.04
CA ASP A 175 14.01 -4.80 -1.12
C ASP A 175 14.36 -3.95 0.11
N ILE A 176 14.81 -4.60 1.17
CA ILE A 176 15.13 -4.03 2.48
C ILE A 176 16.33 -3.08 2.32
N GLN A 177 16.11 -1.81 2.61
CA GLN A 177 17.13 -0.76 2.50
C GLN A 177 17.83 -0.53 3.84
N GLU A 178 17.09 -0.61 4.94
CA GLU A 178 17.63 -0.38 6.28
C GLU A 178 16.95 -1.33 7.28
N ARG A 179 17.75 -2.03 8.08
CA ARG A 179 17.29 -2.88 9.18
C ARG A 179 17.44 -2.15 10.51
N ASN A 180 16.59 -2.48 11.49
CA ASN A 180 16.62 -1.85 12.82
C ASN A 180 16.39 -0.33 12.75
N ALA A 181 15.55 0.10 11.80
CA ALA A 181 15.19 1.49 11.61
C ALA A 181 14.61 2.07 12.91
N PRO A 182 14.93 3.33 13.26
CA PRO A 182 14.48 3.94 14.50
C PRO A 182 12.96 3.93 14.60
N TRP A 183 12.46 3.70 15.82
CA TRP A 183 11.03 3.77 16.09
C TRP A 183 10.60 5.24 16.08
N LEU A 184 10.21 5.73 14.91
CA LEU A 184 9.72 7.10 14.76
C LEU A 184 8.39 7.22 15.50
N SER A 185 8.36 8.10 16.51
CA SER A 185 7.16 8.31 17.33
C SER A 185 6.10 9.07 16.53
N TYR A 186 6.58 9.89 15.59
CA TYR A 186 5.77 10.60 14.62
C TYR A 186 6.18 10.25 13.20
N PRO A 187 5.22 10.10 12.28
CA PRO A 187 5.50 9.77 10.89
C PRO A 187 6.33 10.83 10.15
N ASP A 188 6.49 12.04 10.69
CA ASP A 188 7.20 13.14 10.02
C ASP A 188 8.63 13.34 10.54
N GLU A 189 9.09 12.48 11.46
CA GLU A 189 10.47 12.52 11.96
C GLU A 189 11.44 11.98 10.88
N PHE A 190 12.51 12.75 10.64
CA PHE A 190 13.60 12.47 9.68
C PHE A 190 14.74 11.71 10.33
#